data_AF-A0A0F5FE21-F1
#
_entry.id   AF-A0A0F5FE21-F1
#
_cell.length_a   1.000
_cell.length_b   1.000
_cell.length_c   1.000
_cell.angle_alpha   90.00
_cell.angle_beta   90.00
_cell.angle_gamma   90.00
#
_symmetry.space_group_name_H-M   'P 1'
#
loop_
_entity.id
_entity.type
_entity.pdbx_description
1 polymer ?
#
loop_
_entity_poly.entity_id
_entity_poly.type
_entity_poly.pdbx_seq_one_letter_code
_entity_poly.pdbx_strand_id
1 'polypeptide(L)'
;MFRNLFFAALVAALCAGLATSAFQAWRVTPLIFAAEAYEGGEAHAHDHADAAAAAEPAAPAHEHAEDEWAPHDGFERTAYTVLSNILMAAGYALVIGAVSVFFNLPITFANGFYWAAGGFAAFSLAPALGLPPGMPGMPVADTLARQLWWAGAALSTGAALVLVARLRAPWTLAVAAALVLLPQLVPAPVAPT
;
A
#
# COMPACT_ATOMS: atom_id res chain seq x y z
N MET A 1 -8.99 11.81 26.70
CA MET A 1 -8.33 12.10 25.40
C MET A 1 -8.28 10.87 24.51
N PHE A 2 -7.68 9.75 24.95
CA PHE A 2 -7.57 8.51 24.17
C PHE A 2 -8.91 7.96 23.64
N ARG A 3 -9.94 7.89 24.49
CA ARG A 3 -11.29 7.44 24.10
C ARG A 3 -11.86 8.23 22.91
N ASN A 4 -11.77 9.56 22.96
CA ASN A 4 -12.33 10.41 21.91
C ASN A 4 -11.53 10.28 20.60
N LEU A 5 -10.20 10.14 20.70
CA LEU A 5 -9.34 9.87 19.54
C LEU A 5 -9.71 8.55 18.88
N PHE A 6 -9.87 7.50 19.68
CA PHE A 6 -10.24 6.18 19.21
C PHE A 6 -11.61 6.17 18.51
N PHE A 7 -12.64 6.78 19.12
CA PHE A 7 -13.95 6.90 18.49
C PHE A 7 -13.90 7.72 17.20
N ALA A 8 -13.17 8.85 17.18
CA ALA A 8 -13.01 9.65 15.96
C ALA A 8 -12.32 8.85 14.85
N ALA A 9 -11.29 8.07 15.18
CA ALA A 9 -10.60 7.20 14.24
C ALA A 9 -11.52 6.11 13.68
N LEU A 10 -12.38 5.49 14.51
CA LEU A 10 -13.34 4.49 14.04
C LEU A 10 -14.38 5.07 13.08
N VAL A 11 -14.90 6.26 13.36
CA VAL A 11 -15.86 6.93 12.46
C VAL A 11 -15.17 7.30 11.14
N ALA A 12 -13.95 7.86 11.21
CA ALA A 12 -13.16 8.16 10.03
C ALA A 12 -12.87 6.90 9.20
N ALA A 13 -12.52 5.79 9.87
CA ALA A 13 -12.25 4.50 9.25
C ALA A 13 -13.47 3.93 8.52
N LEU A 14 -14.65 4.02 9.15
CA LEU A 14 -15.89 3.57 8.53
C LEU A 14 -16.18 4.38 7.26
N CYS A 15 -16.12 5.71 7.33
CA CYS A 15 -16.37 6.57 6.18
C CYS A 15 -15.35 6.35 5.05
N ALA A 16 -14.05 6.36 5.37
CA ALA A 16 -12.98 6.19 4.39
C ALA A 16 -12.93 4.76 3.81
N GLY A 17 -13.15 3.74 4.65
CA GLY A 17 -13.18 2.34 4.24
C GLY A 17 -14.35 2.05 3.30
N LEU A 18 -15.55 2.57 3.59
CA LEU A 18 -16.70 2.45 2.69
C LEU A 18 -16.48 3.19 1.37
N ALA A 19 -15.95 4.42 1.40
CA ALA A 19 -15.65 5.18 0.19
C ALA A 19 -14.60 4.45 -0.68
N THR A 20 -13.54 3.93 -0.06
CA THR A 20 -12.50 3.16 -0.76
C THR A 20 -13.08 1.89 -1.36
N SER A 21 -13.94 1.18 -0.62
CA SER A 21 -14.57 -0.04 -1.11
C SER A 21 -15.51 0.21 -2.28
N ALA A 22 -16.28 1.30 -2.26
CA ALA A 22 -17.11 1.70 -3.39
C ALA A 22 -16.26 2.01 -4.64
N PHE A 23 -15.15 2.72 -4.47
CA PHE A 23 -14.21 2.98 -5.56
C PHE A 23 -13.58 1.69 -6.09
N GLN A 24 -13.15 0.79 -5.19
CA GLN A 24 -12.57 -0.50 -5.55
C GLN A 24 -13.57 -1.37 -6.33
N ALA A 25 -14.82 -1.44 -5.87
CA ALA A 25 -15.90 -2.16 -6.55
C ALA A 25 -16.15 -1.62 -7.97
N TRP A 26 -16.03 -0.31 -8.17
CA TRP A 26 -16.27 0.32 -9.47
C TRP A 26 -15.08 0.23 -10.43
N ARG A 27 -13.84 0.29 -9.93
CA ARG A 27 -12.64 0.43 -10.78
C ARG A 27 -11.71 -0.76 -10.78
N VAL A 28 -11.54 -1.43 -9.64
CA VAL A 28 -10.54 -2.48 -9.46
C VAL A 28 -11.16 -3.85 -9.65
N THR A 29 -12.34 -4.11 -9.06
CA THR A 29 -13.03 -5.40 -9.17
C THR A 29 -13.30 -5.82 -10.62
N PRO A 30 -13.75 -4.94 -11.55
CA PRO A 30 -13.93 -5.34 -12.94
C PRO A 30 -12.61 -5.74 -13.64
N LEU A 31 -11.49 -5.12 -13.26
CA LEU A 31 -10.17 -5.46 -13.79
C LEU A 31 -9.69 -6.81 -13.25
N ILE A 32 -9.98 -7.12 -11.98
CA ILE A 32 -9.69 -8.42 -11.38
C ILE A 32 -10.45 -9.51 -12.13
N PHE A 33 -11.76 -9.36 -12.34
CA PHE A 33 -12.55 -10.35 -13.09
C PHE A 33 -12.07 -10.52 -14.54
N ALA A 34 -11.62 -9.42 -15.18
CA ALA A 34 -11.04 -9.50 -16.52
C ALA A 34 -9.71 -10.27 -16.54
N ALA A 35 -8.88 -10.12 -15.51
CA ALA A 35 -7.62 -10.85 -15.37
C ALA A 35 -7.86 -12.35 -15.04
N GLU A 36 -8.75 -12.65 -14.10
CA GLU A 36 -9.14 -14.04 -13.76
C GLU A 36 -9.70 -14.77 -14.99
N ALA A 37 -10.51 -14.09 -15.82
CA ALA A 37 -11.03 -14.67 -17.06
C ALA A 37 -9.94 -14.91 -18.13
N TYR A 38 -8.89 -14.08 -18.15
CA TYR A 38 -7.74 -14.26 -19.04
C TYR A 38 -6.92 -15.49 -18.64
N GLU A 39 -6.56 -15.61 -17.36
CA GLU A 39 -5.77 -16.74 -16.83
C GLU A 39 -6.56 -18.06 -16.85
N GLY A 40 -7.85 -18.04 -16.49
CA GLY A 40 -8.72 -19.22 -16.56
C GLY A 40 -9.00 -19.69 -18.00
N GLY A 41 -8.88 -18.80 -18.99
CA GLY A 41 -9.00 -19.15 -20.40
C GLY A 41 -7.73 -19.81 -20.99
N GLU A 42 -6.55 -19.37 -20.54
CA GLU A 42 -5.26 -19.97 -20.94
C GLU A 42 -5.02 -21.34 -20.29
N ALA A 43 -5.54 -21.60 -19.09
CA ALA A 43 -5.50 -22.92 -18.45
C ALA A 43 -6.20 -24.03 -19.28
N HIS A 44 -7.14 -23.67 -20.15
CA HIS A 44 -7.77 -24.59 -21.11
C HIS A 44 -7.08 -24.66 -22.48
N ALA A 45 -6.08 -23.80 -22.75
CA ALA A 45 -5.31 -23.79 -24.00
C ALA A 45 -3.93 -24.44 -23.88
N HIS A 46 -3.41 -24.60 -22.65
CA HIS A 46 -2.13 -25.27 -22.37
C HIS A 46 -2.26 -26.76 -22.03
N ASP A 47 -3.27 -27.45 -22.55
CA ASP A 47 -3.25 -28.91 -22.66
C ASP A 47 -2.35 -29.30 -23.85
N HIS A 48 -1.05 -28.98 -23.75
CA HIS A 48 -0.04 -29.50 -24.65
C HIS A 48 0.22 -30.96 -24.28
N ALA A 49 -0.63 -31.82 -24.82
CA ALA A 49 -0.26 -33.20 -25.10
C ALA A 49 1.04 -33.20 -25.92
N ASP A 50 2.07 -33.82 -25.33
CA ASP A 50 3.27 -34.41 -25.92
C ASP A 50 4.21 -33.52 -26.76
N ALA A 51 5.28 -33.07 -26.10
CA ALA A 51 6.60 -32.99 -26.73
C ALA A 51 7.71 -33.30 -25.70
N ALA A 52 8.17 -34.54 -25.70
CA ALA A 52 9.37 -34.97 -25.01
C ALA A 52 10.63 -34.29 -25.59
N ALA A 53 11.33 -33.48 -24.80
CA ALA A 53 12.79 -33.25 -24.92
C ALA A 53 13.36 -32.50 -23.71
N ALA A 54 14.48 -33.03 -23.20
CA ALA A 54 15.32 -32.60 -22.08
C ALA A 54 15.66 -31.09 -21.98
N ALA A 55 15.67 -30.56 -20.74
CA ALA A 55 16.78 -29.86 -20.04
C ALA A 55 16.29 -28.78 -19.05
N GLU A 56 17.03 -28.65 -17.94
CA GLU A 56 16.96 -27.66 -16.83
C GLU A 56 15.92 -27.92 -15.71
N PRO A 57 16.31 -27.86 -14.41
CA PRO A 57 15.36 -27.87 -13.32
C PRO A 57 14.68 -26.51 -13.29
N ALA A 58 13.50 -26.43 -13.91
CA ALA A 58 12.59 -25.32 -13.70
C ALA A 58 12.40 -25.13 -12.19
N ALA A 59 12.59 -23.89 -11.72
CA ALA A 59 12.15 -23.50 -10.39
C ALA A 59 10.70 -23.99 -10.21
N PRO A 60 10.33 -24.56 -9.04
CA PRO A 60 8.98 -25.06 -8.85
C PRO A 60 8.03 -23.92 -9.16
N ALA A 61 7.22 -24.09 -10.21
CA ALA A 61 6.04 -23.28 -10.38
C ALA A 61 5.30 -23.35 -9.05
N HIS A 62 4.88 -22.19 -8.54
CA HIS A 62 3.98 -22.16 -7.39
C HIS A 62 2.67 -22.81 -7.83
N GLU A 63 2.60 -24.14 -7.74
CA GLU A 63 1.35 -24.87 -7.78
C GLU A 63 0.56 -24.37 -6.57
N HIS A 64 -0.45 -23.55 -6.83
CA HIS A 64 -1.49 -23.28 -5.85
C HIS A 64 -2.03 -24.64 -5.45
N ALA A 65 -1.68 -25.09 -4.24
CA ALA A 65 -2.28 -26.29 -3.69
C ALA A 65 -3.80 -26.10 -3.82
N GLU A 66 -4.51 -27.12 -4.32
CA GLU A 66 -5.97 -27.08 -4.49
C GLU A 66 -6.75 -26.72 -3.19
N ASP A 67 -6.06 -26.69 -2.05
CA ASP A 67 -6.55 -26.33 -0.73
C ASP A 67 -6.21 -24.89 -0.27
N GLU A 68 -5.68 -23.99 -1.14
CA GLU A 68 -5.44 -22.61 -0.76
C GLU A 68 -6.76 -21.83 -0.58
N TRP A 69 -7.05 -21.42 0.66
CA TRP A 69 -8.31 -20.74 1.00
C TRP A 69 -8.45 -19.40 0.25
N ALA A 70 -9.56 -19.23 -0.46
CA ALA A 70 -9.97 -17.97 -1.06
C ALA A 70 -11.45 -17.67 -0.76
N PRO A 71 -11.83 -16.40 -0.53
CA PRO A 71 -13.24 -16.02 -0.40
C PRO A 71 -14.05 -16.40 -1.64
N HIS A 72 -15.24 -16.97 -1.46
CA HIS A 72 -16.13 -17.23 -2.59
C HIS A 72 -16.61 -15.92 -3.24
N ASP A 73 -16.82 -15.98 -4.55
CA ASP A 73 -17.34 -14.86 -5.33
C ASP A 73 -18.69 -14.36 -4.83
N GLY A 74 -18.95 -13.07 -5.07
CA GLY A 74 -20.18 -12.40 -4.66
C GLY A 74 -20.06 -11.78 -3.26
N PHE A 75 -20.93 -12.20 -2.34
CA PHE A 75 -21.07 -11.54 -1.05
C PHE A 75 -19.85 -11.71 -0.14
N GLU A 76 -19.26 -12.91 -0.08
CA GLU A 76 -18.14 -13.20 0.82
C GLU A 76 -16.90 -12.38 0.45
N ARG A 77 -16.47 -12.44 -0.83
CA ARG A 77 -15.37 -11.60 -1.36
C ARG A 77 -15.62 -10.10 -1.12
N THR A 78 -16.84 -9.62 -1.34
CA THR A 78 -17.19 -8.20 -1.11
C THR A 78 -17.11 -7.83 0.37
N ALA A 79 -17.65 -8.67 1.26
CA ALA A 79 -17.66 -8.43 2.70
C ALA A 79 -16.24 -8.39 3.27
N TYR A 80 -15.37 -9.34 2.90
CA TYR A 80 -13.97 -9.31 3.33
C TYR A 80 -13.19 -8.14 2.75
N THR A 81 -13.47 -7.73 1.52
CA THR A 81 -12.86 -6.53 0.92
C THR A 81 -13.25 -5.28 1.69
N VAL A 82 -14.54 -5.09 1.98
CA VAL A 82 -15.05 -3.95 2.76
C VAL A 82 -14.45 -3.94 4.17
N LEU A 83 -14.45 -5.10 4.84
CA LEU A 83 -13.88 -5.24 6.17
C LEU A 83 -12.40 -4.88 6.19
N SER A 84 -11.62 -5.41 5.23
CA SER A 84 -10.18 -5.15 5.12
C SER A 84 -9.90 -3.66 4.87
N ASN A 85 -10.67 -3.02 4.00
CA ASN A 85 -10.56 -1.58 3.75
C ASN A 85 -10.89 -0.73 4.98
N ILE A 86 -11.90 -1.10 5.76
CA ILE A 86 -12.24 -0.41 7.01
C ILE A 86 -11.11 -0.58 8.05
N LEU A 87 -10.56 -1.79 8.20
CA LEU A 87 -9.45 -2.05 9.13
C LEU A 87 -8.18 -1.29 8.71
N MET A 88 -7.87 -1.28 7.42
CA MET A 88 -6.76 -0.47 6.88
C MET A 88 -6.97 1.02 7.15
N ALA A 89 -8.17 1.54 6.88
CA ALA A 89 -8.51 2.94 7.14
C ALA A 89 -8.43 3.29 8.64
N ALA A 90 -8.78 2.35 9.53
CA ALA A 90 -8.62 2.51 10.97
C ALA A 90 -7.14 2.63 11.36
N GLY A 91 -6.27 1.81 10.79
CA GLY A 91 -4.83 1.91 10.98
C GLY A 91 -4.29 3.29 10.62
N TYR A 92 -4.61 3.79 9.42
CA TYR A 92 -4.18 5.13 8.98
C TYR A 92 -4.77 6.26 9.84
N ALA A 93 -6.04 6.18 10.20
CA ALA A 93 -6.69 7.18 11.06
C ALA A 93 -6.04 7.26 12.45
N LEU A 94 -5.67 6.10 13.02
CA LEU A 94 -4.96 6.03 14.30
C LEU A 94 -3.54 6.59 14.19
N VAL A 95 -2.81 6.29 13.12
CA VAL A 95 -1.46 6.84 12.88
C VAL A 95 -1.50 8.36 12.77
N ILE A 96 -2.38 8.91 11.92
CA ILE A 96 -2.56 10.36 11.76
C ILE A 96 -2.97 11.00 13.10
N GLY A 97 -3.90 10.38 13.82
CA GLY A 97 -4.34 10.81 15.14
C GLY A 97 -3.20 10.82 16.18
N ALA A 98 -2.35 9.79 16.17
CA ALA A 98 -1.19 9.70 17.05
C ALA A 98 -0.17 10.80 16.75
N VAL A 99 0.13 11.05 15.47
CA VAL A 99 1.03 12.14 15.04
C VAL A 99 0.45 13.50 15.44
N SER A 100 -0.85 13.73 15.22
CA SER A 100 -1.54 14.95 15.64
C SER A 100 -1.42 15.22 17.15
N VAL A 101 -1.66 14.21 17.98
CA VAL A 101 -1.54 14.33 19.43
C VAL A 101 -0.09 14.52 19.87
N PHE A 102 0.82 13.68 19.39
CA PHE A 102 2.23 13.69 19.79
C PHE A 102 2.91 15.01 19.45
N PHE A 103 2.64 15.53 18.26
CA PHE A 103 3.18 16.81 17.81
C PHE A 103 2.26 17.99 18.11
N ASN A 104 1.14 17.84 18.82
CA ASN A 104 0.20 18.94 19.08
C ASN A 104 -0.18 19.75 17.81
N LEU A 105 -0.45 19.03 16.72
CA LEU A 105 -0.88 19.59 15.44
C LEU A 105 -2.38 19.30 15.28
N PRO A 106 -3.27 20.30 15.41
CA PRO A 106 -4.71 20.06 15.39
C PRO A 106 -5.18 19.57 14.02
N ILE A 107 -6.05 18.57 13.99
CA ILE A 107 -6.77 18.16 12.78
C ILE A 107 -8.09 18.94 12.74
N THR A 108 -8.30 19.69 11.67
CA THR A 108 -9.49 20.50 11.43
C THR A 108 -9.98 20.26 10.00
N PHE A 109 -11.21 20.63 9.69
CA PHE A 109 -11.71 20.53 8.32
C PHE A 109 -10.85 21.36 7.33
N ALA A 110 -10.40 22.55 7.74
CA ALA A 110 -9.60 23.45 6.92
C ALA A 110 -8.21 22.92 6.56
N ASN A 111 -7.62 22.06 7.42
CA ASN A 111 -6.30 21.48 7.16
C ASN A 111 -6.33 19.98 6.86
N GLY A 112 -7.52 19.36 6.84
CA GLY A 112 -7.68 17.93 6.56
C GLY A 112 -7.10 17.52 5.22
N PHE A 113 -7.17 18.39 4.21
CA PHE A 113 -6.55 18.16 2.92
C PHE A 113 -5.01 18.06 3.01
N TYR A 114 -4.35 18.87 3.83
CA TYR A 114 -2.90 18.78 4.04
C TYR A 114 -2.50 17.48 4.75
N TRP A 115 -3.32 17.00 5.69
CA TRP A 115 -3.11 15.69 6.32
C TRP A 115 -3.26 14.56 5.31
N ALA A 116 -4.28 14.62 4.44
CA ALA A 116 -4.49 13.62 3.40
C ALA A 116 -3.37 13.63 2.36
N ALA A 117 -3.00 14.81 1.84
CA ALA A 117 -1.91 14.97 0.88
C ALA A 117 -0.57 14.56 1.49
N GLY A 118 -0.32 14.91 2.75
CA GLY A 118 0.88 14.52 3.48
C GLY A 118 0.97 13.02 3.73
N GLY A 119 -0.14 12.40 4.14
CA GLY A 119 -0.24 10.95 4.29
C GLY A 119 -0.01 10.21 2.98
N PHE A 120 -0.64 10.66 1.90
CA PHE A 120 -0.39 10.13 0.55
C PHE A 120 1.06 10.31 0.12
N ALA A 121 1.64 11.49 0.35
CA ALA A 121 3.03 11.77 0.02
C ALA A 121 3.99 10.83 0.75
N ALA A 122 3.76 10.59 2.05
CA ALA A 122 4.61 9.76 2.88
C ALA A 122 4.43 8.25 2.61
N PHE A 123 3.21 7.74 2.55
CA PHE A 123 2.96 6.29 2.49
C PHE A 123 2.80 5.74 1.07
N SER A 124 2.59 6.59 0.07
CA SER A 124 2.37 6.16 -1.32
C SER A 124 3.36 6.79 -2.29
N LEU A 125 3.41 8.12 -2.37
CA LEU A 125 4.19 8.79 -3.41
C LEU A 125 5.70 8.60 -3.23
N ALA A 126 6.26 8.96 -2.07
CA ALA A 126 7.70 8.91 -1.86
C ALA A 126 8.26 7.48 -1.95
N PRO A 127 7.60 6.44 -1.41
CA PRO A 127 8.08 5.07 -1.60
C PRO A 127 7.95 4.59 -3.05
N ALA A 128 6.88 4.96 -3.77
CA ALA A 128 6.69 4.51 -5.16
C ALA A 128 7.73 5.07 -6.14
N LEU A 129 8.43 6.16 -5.80
CA LEU A 129 9.50 6.72 -6.63
C LEU A 129 10.73 5.81 -6.70
N GLY A 130 11.04 5.05 -5.66
CA GLY A 130 12.17 4.11 -5.66
C GLY A 130 11.76 2.64 -5.78
N LEU A 131 10.62 2.26 -5.21
CA LEU A 131 10.05 0.91 -5.33
C LEU A 131 8.71 0.96 -6.07
N PRO A 132 8.72 1.09 -7.41
CA PRO A 132 7.48 1.04 -8.19
C PRO A 132 6.81 -0.33 -8.06
N PRO A 133 5.46 -0.40 -8.17
CA PRO A 133 4.75 -1.66 -8.14
C PRO A 133 5.17 -2.55 -9.32
N GLY A 134 5.62 -3.76 -9.03
CA GLY A 134 5.94 -4.78 -10.04
C GLY A 134 4.70 -5.54 -10.50
N MET A 135 4.78 -6.17 -11.67
CA MET A 135 3.75 -7.09 -12.13
C MET A 135 3.77 -8.38 -11.27
N PRO A 136 2.61 -9.03 -11.07
CA PRO A 136 2.55 -10.35 -10.45
C PRO A 136 3.52 -11.33 -11.14
N GLY A 137 4.14 -12.21 -10.37
CA GLY A 137 5.05 -13.25 -10.89
C GLY A 137 6.46 -12.80 -11.28
N MET A 138 6.78 -11.50 -11.26
CA MET A 138 8.16 -11.05 -11.53
C MET A 138 9.11 -11.38 -10.37
N PRO A 139 10.39 -11.68 -10.65
CA PRO A 139 11.42 -11.80 -9.61
C PRO A 139 11.45 -10.53 -8.77
N VAL A 140 11.42 -10.70 -7.44
CA VAL A 140 11.39 -9.59 -6.49
C VAL A 140 12.67 -9.60 -5.67
N ALA A 141 13.18 -8.40 -5.35
CA ALA A 141 14.25 -8.24 -4.37
C ALA A 141 13.87 -8.81 -2.99
N ASP A 142 14.87 -8.98 -2.12
CA ASP A 142 14.65 -9.40 -0.74
C ASP A 142 13.52 -8.61 -0.05
N THR A 143 12.57 -9.33 0.52
CA THR A 143 11.35 -8.76 1.10
C THR A 143 11.66 -7.80 2.25
N LEU A 144 12.59 -8.19 3.13
CA LEU A 144 12.94 -7.36 4.29
C LEU A 144 13.64 -6.06 3.83
N ALA A 145 14.55 -6.15 2.87
CA ALA A 145 15.21 -4.99 2.29
C ALA A 145 14.20 -3.99 1.70
N ARG A 146 13.18 -4.48 0.97
CA ARG A 146 12.11 -3.64 0.41
C ARG A 146 11.28 -2.98 1.51
N GLN A 147 10.92 -3.72 2.55
CA GLN A 147 10.16 -3.19 3.69
C GLN A 147 10.93 -2.10 4.43
N LEU A 148 12.23 -2.30 4.67
CA LEU A 148 13.10 -1.32 5.32
C LEU A 148 13.25 -0.06 4.46
N TRP A 149 13.48 -0.23 3.16
CA TRP A 149 13.58 0.90 2.23
C TRP A 149 12.26 1.69 2.18
N TRP A 150 11.13 1.00 2.04
CA TRP A 150 9.80 1.62 2.02
C TRP A 150 9.53 2.39 3.33
N ALA A 151 9.82 1.77 4.48
CA ALA A 151 9.64 2.40 5.78
C ALA A 151 10.56 3.63 5.94
N GLY A 152 11.80 3.55 5.47
CA GLY A 152 12.74 4.67 5.48
C GLY A 152 12.22 5.86 4.66
N ALA A 153 11.74 5.61 3.43
CA ALA A 153 11.15 6.65 2.58
C ALA A 153 9.90 7.28 3.23
N ALA A 154 9.02 6.46 3.79
CA ALA A 154 7.78 6.92 4.42
C ALA A 154 8.03 7.72 5.69
N LEU A 155 8.88 7.22 6.59
CA LEU A 155 9.21 7.89 7.85
C LEU A 155 9.98 9.19 7.61
N SER A 156 10.92 9.21 6.67
CA SER A 156 11.67 10.43 6.35
C SER A 156 10.77 11.53 5.77
N THR A 157 9.87 11.15 4.86
CA THR A 157 8.89 12.08 4.28
C THR A 157 7.89 12.57 5.34
N GLY A 158 7.40 11.67 6.20
CA GLY A 158 6.54 12.04 7.33
C GLY A 158 7.23 13.01 8.30
N ALA A 159 8.51 12.76 8.63
CA ALA A 159 9.31 13.65 9.48
C ALA A 159 9.51 15.03 8.84
N ALA A 160 9.76 15.10 7.53
CA ALA A 160 9.88 16.35 6.78
C ALA A 160 8.58 17.18 6.86
N LEU A 161 7.43 16.54 6.67
CA LEU A 161 6.12 17.20 6.73
C LEU A 161 5.80 17.71 8.13
N VAL A 162 6.07 16.91 9.17
CA VAL A 162 5.89 17.33 10.56
C VAL A 162 6.81 18.50 10.91
N LEU A 163 8.07 18.48 10.46
CA LEU A 163 9.03 19.56 10.66
C LEU A 163 8.51 20.88 10.11
N VAL A 164 8.04 20.89 8.85
CA VAL A 164 7.47 22.08 8.19
C VAL A 164 6.19 22.54 8.86
N ALA A 165 5.32 21.61 9.27
CA ALA A 165 4.07 21.95 9.94
C ALA A 165 4.29 22.57 11.33
N ARG A 166 5.37 22.18 12.02
CA ARG A 166 5.69 22.65 13.38
C ARG A 166 6.52 23.91 13.43
N LEU A 167 7.53 24.03 12.59
CA LEU A 167 8.54 25.07 12.69
C LEU A 167 8.36 26.11 11.59
N ARG A 168 8.13 27.36 12.00
CA ARG A 168 8.00 28.53 11.12
C ARG A 168 9.34 29.24 10.91
N ALA A 169 10.33 28.53 10.39
CA ALA A 169 11.63 29.11 10.07
C ALA A 169 12.03 28.77 8.63
N PRO A 170 12.66 29.69 7.87
CA PRO A 170 12.92 29.47 6.45
C PRO A 170 13.87 28.30 6.17
N TRP A 171 14.77 27.98 7.12
CA TRP A 171 15.69 26.85 7.00
C TRP A 171 14.98 25.49 7.03
N THR A 172 13.76 25.40 7.57
CA THR A 172 13.05 24.12 7.73
C THR A 172 12.67 23.52 6.38
N LEU A 173 12.44 24.36 5.36
CA LEU A 173 12.20 23.90 3.99
C LEU A 173 13.43 23.21 3.39
N ALA A 174 14.63 23.75 3.62
CA ALA A 174 15.87 23.13 3.14
C ALA A 174 16.11 21.77 3.81
N VAL A 175 15.87 21.69 5.12
CA VAL A 175 16.00 20.43 5.86
C VAL A 175 14.92 19.41 5.46
N ALA A 176 13.68 19.86 5.26
CA ALA A 176 12.60 19.01 4.79
C ALA A 176 12.86 18.46 3.38
N ALA A 177 13.37 19.30 2.48
CA ALA A 177 13.79 18.86 1.15
C ALA A 177 14.92 17.81 1.25
N ALA A 178 15.92 18.04 2.09
CA ALA A 178 16.97 17.05 2.33
C ALA A 178 16.40 15.72 2.87
N LEU A 179 15.49 15.76 3.86
CA LEU A 179 14.84 14.56 4.40
C LEU A 179 14.05 13.78 3.34
N VAL A 180 13.32 14.46 2.44
CA VAL A 180 12.59 13.79 1.36
C VAL A 180 13.53 13.16 0.34
N LEU A 181 14.65 13.83 0.02
CA LEU A 181 15.62 13.38 -0.97
C LEU A 181 16.52 12.26 -0.45
N LEU A 182 16.88 12.26 0.83
CA LEU A 182 17.83 11.31 1.41
C LEU A 182 17.51 9.82 1.11
N PRO A 183 16.28 9.33 1.33
CA PRO A 183 15.92 7.95 0.97
C PRO A 183 16.05 7.65 -0.52
N GLN A 184 15.83 8.65 -1.38
CA GLN A 184 15.88 8.50 -2.84
C GLN A 184 17.32 8.39 -3.36
N LEU A 185 18.30 8.83 -2.57
CA LEU A 185 19.72 8.67 -2.88
C LEU A 185 20.22 7.26 -2.56
N VAL A 186 19.51 6.50 -1.74
CA VAL A 186 19.81 5.09 -1.44
C VAL A 186 19.14 4.23 -2.51
N PRO A 187 19.90 3.48 -3.33
CA PRO A 187 19.33 2.64 -4.37
C PRO A 187 18.29 1.68 -3.77
N ALA A 188 17.14 1.59 -4.44
CA ALA A 188 16.13 0.63 -4.06
C ALA A 188 16.65 -0.82 -4.25
N PRO A 189 16.27 -1.77 -3.38
CA PRO A 189 16.64 -3.17 -3.53
C PRO A 189 16.25 -3.71 -4.91
N VAL A 190 17.21 -4.28 -5.64
CA VAL A 190 17.02 -4.88 -6.97
C VAL A 190 16.80 -6.39 -6.85
N ALA A 191 16.02 -6.93 -7.78
CA ALA A 191 15.83 -8.38 -7.87
C ALA A 191 17.17 -9.06 -8.18
N PRO A 192 17.42 -10.26 -7.63
CA PRO A 192 18.56 -11.06 -8.05
C PRO A 192 18.43 -11.40 -9.54
N THR A 193 19.51 -11.19 -10.29
CA THR A 193 19.64 -11.54 -11.72
C THR A 193 19.88 -13.01 -11.92
#